data_AF-A0A523PR21-F1
#
_entry.id   AF-A0A523PR21-F1
#
_cell.length_a   1.000
_cell.length_b   1.000
_cell.length_c   1.000
_cell.angle_alpha   90.00
_cell.angle_beta   90.00
_cell.angle_gamma   90.00
#
_symmetry.space_group_name_H-M   'P 1'
#
loop_
_entity.id
_entity.type
_entity.pdbx_description
1 polymer ?
#
loop_
_entity_poly.entity_id
_entity_poly.type
_entity_poly.pdbx_seq_one_letter_code
_entity_poly.pdbx_strand_id
1 'polypeptide(L)'
;MMERDGSHGAPARVDPGAKDRRRLLAGGSPREILTRIVRGDPLGVRRIVARRLRERALLMDGDHVHLRALARCARYAVRYAGRPTLDEWLAGHVDGALDAAIVEEAEERAEDRVPGGPWSAHAELARPLGLEPNAMRAACRAFHARPDLERQAFFSLVIEVSDLDDVARAEGVSASEVARRARRALDAILLSQHPHAEESGPHASPRKQGPE
;
A
#
# COMPACT_ATOMS: atom_id res chain seq x y z
N MET A 1 -35.63 24.51 32.18
CA MET A 1 -36.54 23.68 31.36
C MET A 1 -36.73 24.37 30.01
N MET A 2 -35.89 24.03 29.03
CA MET A 2 -36.13 24.33 27.62
C MET A 2 -35.51 23.18 26.81
N GLU A 3 -36.40 22.32 26.32
CA GLU A 3 -36.14 21.22 25.40
C GLU A 3 -35.87 21.81 24.01
N ARG A 4 -34.71 21.49 23.42
CA ARG A 4 -34.54 21.40 21.96
C ARG A 4 -33.41 20.42 21.67
N ASP A 5 -33.77 19.15 21.47
CA ASP A 5 -32.93 18.27 20.67
C ASP A 5 -33.80 17.35 19.84
N GLY A 6 -34.07 17.80 18.62
CA GLY A 6 -34.92 17.13 17.65
C GLY A 6 -34.23 17.13 16.29
N SER A 7 -32.97 16.72 16.26
CA SER A 7 -32.22 16.47 15.02
C SER A 7 -32.84 15.27 14.29
N HIS A 8 -33.87 15.54 13.50
CA HIS A 8 -34.42 14.61 12.54
C HIS A 8 -33.39 14.41 11.44
N GLY A 9 -32.61 13.32 11.55
CA GLY A 9 -31.68 12.89 10.53
C GLY A 9 -32.41 12.78 9.18
N ALA A 10 -32.11 13.72 8.28
CA ALA A 10 -32.65 13.70 6.94
C ALA A 10 -32.33 12.34 6.29
N PRO A 11 -33.28 11.69 5.61
CA PRO A 11 -33.03 10.40 4.97
C PRO A 11 -31.93 10.59 3.92
N ALA A 12 -30.81 9.88 4.11
CA ALA A 12 -29.70 9.88 3.18
C ALA A 12 -30.22 9.57 1.77
N ARG A 13 -30.08 10.52 0.84
CA ARG A 13 -30.44 10.34 -0.56
C ARG A 13 -29.64 9.17 -1.11
N VAL A 14 -30.32 8.08 -1.46
CA VAL A 14 -29.70 6.90 -2.06
C VAL A 14 -29.31 7.25 -3.49
N ASP A 15 -28.01 7.34 -3.75
CA ASP A 15 -27.46 7.50 -5.11
C ASP A 15 -27.98 6.36 -6.01
N PRO A 16 -28.69 6.65 -7.12
CA PRO A 16 -29.19 5.63 -8.03
C PRO A 16 -28.08 4.72 -8.56
N GLY A 17 -26.85 5.22 -8.74
CA GLY A 17 -25.70 4.41 -9.12
C GLY A 17 -25.31 3.35 -8.08
N ALA A 18 -25.63 3.55 -6.80
CA ALA A 18 -25.35 2.59 -5.74
C ALA A 18 -26.24 1.34 -5.81
N LYS A 19 -27.49 1.46 -6.29
CA LYS A 19 -28.37 0.29 -6.46
C LYS A 19 -27.87 -0.63 -7.57
N ASP A 20 -27.34 -0.06 -8.64
CA ASP A 20 -26.76 -0.82 -9.74
C ASP A 20 -25.45 -1.50 -9.33
N ARG A 21 -24.60 -0.83 -8.53
CA ARG A 21 -23.37 -1.44 -7.98
C ARG A 21 -23.66 -2.63 -7.06
N ARG A 22 -24.69 -2.58 -6.22
CA ARG A 22 -25.07 -3.71 -5.34
C ARG A 22 -25.53 -4.94 -6.13
N ARG A 23 -26.21 -4.75 -7.26
CA ARG A 23 -26.65 -5.87 -8.12
C ARG A 23 -25.47 -6.66 -8.69
N LEU A 24 -24.32 -6.02 -8.90
CA LEU A 24 -23.09 -6.70 -9.34
C LEU A 24 -22.54 -7.67 -8.30
N LEU A 25 -22.83 -7.45 -7.02
CA LEU A 25 -22.41 -8.29 -5.91
C LEU A 25 -23.47 -9.34 -5.51
N ALA A 26 -24.70 -9.22 -6.03
CA ALA A 26 -25.79 -10.13 -5.71
C ALA A 26 -25.80 -11.35 -6.64
N GLY A 27 -26.22 -12.49 -6.09
CA GLY A 27 -26.40 -13.75 -6.80
C GLY A 27 -25.10 -14.39 -7.30
N GLY A 28 -25.14 -15.70 -7.54
CA GLY A 28 -24.03 -16.47 -8.07
C GLY A 28 -22.90 -16.77 -7.08
N SER A 29 -21.93 -17.51 -7.56
CA SER A 29 -20.69 -17.87 -6.87
C SER A 29 -19.67 -16.72 -6.87
N PRO A 30 -18.67 -16.73 -5.97
CA PRO A 30 -17.57 -15.76 -6.00
C PRO A 30 -16.88 -15.64 -7.36
N ARG A 31 -16.76 -16.73 -8.12
CA ARG A 31 -16.15 -16.72 -9.46
C ARG A 31 -16.99 -15.93 -10.46
N GLU A 32 -18.31 -16.09 -10.43
CA GLU A 32 -19.24 -15.36 -11.29
C GLU A 32 -19.32 -13.89 -10.90
N ILE A 33 -19.28 -13.57 -9.59
CA ILE A 33 -19.19 -12.20 -9.10
C ILE A 33 -17.89 -11.55 -9.58
N LEU A 34 -16.74 -12.22 -9.39
CA LEU A 34 -15.44 -11.70 -9.82
C LEU A 34 -15.40 -11.42 -11.33
N THR A 35 -15.93 -12.34 -12.14
CA THR A 35 -16.00 -12.18 -13.61
C THR A 35 -16.80 -10.93 -14.00
N ARG A 36 -17.86 -10.60 -13.26
CA ARG A 36 -18.65 -9.38 -13.49
C ARG A 36 -17.90 -8.11 -13.09
N ILE A 37 -17.21 -8.11 -11.95
CA ILE A 37 -16.64 -6.89 -11.36
C ILE A 37 -15.20 -6.60 -11.80
N VAL A 38 -14.49 -7.56 -12.41
CA VAL A 38 -13.10 -7.34 -12.85
C VAL A 38 -12.99 -6.49 -14.11
N ARG A 39 -14.03 -6.45 -14.94
CA ARG A 39 -14.01 -5.72 -16.21
C ARG A 39 -14.43 -4.25 -16.00
N GLY A 40 -13.51 -3.32 -16.22
CA GLY A 40 -13.80 -1.88 -16.26
C GLY A 40 -14.07 -1.21 -14.91
N ASP A 41 -13.75 -1.87 -13.78
CA ASP A 41 -13.94 -1.35 -12.42
C ASP A 41 -15.32 -0.72 -12.15
N PRO A 42 -16.42 -1.47 -12.34
CA PRO A 42 -17.78 -0.94 -12.17
C PRO A 42 -18.10 -0.62 -10.70
N LEU A 43 -17.26 -1.07 -9.76
CA LEU A 43 -17.38 -0.76 -8.34
C LEU A 43 -16.57 0.48 -7.92
N GLY A 44 -15.73 1.04 -8.80
CA GLY A 44 -14.87 2.19 -8.49
C GLY A 44 -13.77 1.88 -7.46
N VAL A 45 -13.35 0.62 -7.36
CA VAL A 45 -12.34 0.14 -6.41
C VAL A 45 -10.96 0.74 -6.72
N ARG A 46 -10.61 1.00 -7.99
CA ARG A 46 -9.32 1.64 -8.35
C ARG A 46 -9.16 2.99 -7.66
N ARG A 47 -10.23 3.80 -7.65
CA ARG A 47 -10.24 5.10 -6.94
C ARG A 47 -10.07 4.94 -5.44
N ILE A 48 -10.69 3.92 -4.85
CA ILE A 48 -10.54 3.62 -3.42
C ILE A 48 -9.11 3.20 -3.11
N VAL A 49 -8.51 2.30 -3.91
CA VAL A 49 -7.12 1.88 -3.78
C VAL A 49 -6.17 3.07 -3.87
N ALA A 50 -6.27 3.88 -4.92
CA ALA A 50 -5.41 5.05 -5.11
C ALA A 50 -5.50 6.03 -3.94
N ARG A 51 -6.72 6.27 -3.43
CA ARG A 51 -6.94 7.11 -2.24
C ARG A 51 -6.27 6.50 -1.00
N ARG A 52 -6.47 5.21 -0.74
CA ARG A 52 -5.90 4.53 0.44
C ARG A 52 -4.39 4.44 0.40
N LEU A 53 -3.78 4.19 -0.76
CA LEU A 53 -2.33 4.19 -0.93
C LEU A 53 -1.73 5.56 -0.57
N ARG A 54 -2.38 6.65 -1.01
CA ARG A 54 -1.99 8.02 -0.64
C ARG A 54 -2.20 8.29 0.85
N GLU A 55 -3.38 8.03 1.40
CA GLU A 55 -3.71 8.26 2.82
C GLU A 55 -2.72 7.53 3.76
N ARG A 56 -2.28 6.33 3.39
CA ARG A 56 -1.35 5.50 4.18
C ARG A 56 0.13 5.71 3.83
N ALA A 57 0.42 6.55 2.82
CA ALA A 57 1.75 6.76 2.25
C ALA A 57 2.44 5.41 1.94
N LEU A 58 1.84 4.61 1.06
CA LEU A 58 2.36 3.31 0.63
C LEU A 58 2.82 3.35 -0.83
N LEU A 59 3.99 2.77 -1.10
CA LEU A 59 4.59 2.64 -2.43
C LEU A 59 4.39 1.20 -2.93
N MET A 60 3.19 0.90 -3.41
CA MET A 60 2.79 -0.43 -3.85
C MET A 60 2.23 -0.44 -5.27
N ASP A 61 2.23 -1.62 -5.89
CA ASP A 61 1.51 -1.88 -7.13
C ASP A 61 -0.01 -1.77 -6.91
N GLY A 62 -0.58 -0.64 -7.33
CA GLY A 62 -2.01 -0.37 -7.20
C GLY A 62 -2.91 -1.36 -7.96
N ASP A 63 -2.43 -1.93 -9.06
CA ASP A 63 -3.18 -2.90 -9.85
C ASP A 63 -3.22 -4.26 -9.13
N HIS A 64 -2.11 -4.67 -8.52
CA HIS A 64 -2.08 -5.85 -7.67
C HIS A 64 -3.04 -5.71 -6.48
N VAL A 65 -2.99 -4.59 -5.76
CA VAL A 65 -3.90 -4.32 -4.63
C VAL A 65 -5.36 -4.31 -5.10
N HIS A 66 -5.64 -3.68 -6.25
CA HIS A 66 -6.98 -3.66 -6.84
C HIS A 66 -7.51 -5.07 -7.14
N LEU A 67 -6.74 -5.90 -7.84
CA LEU A 67 -7.16 -7.27 -8.19
C LEU A 67 -7.42 -8.10 -6.92
N ARG A 68 -6.57 -7.92 -5.91
CA ARG A 68 -6.73 -8.58 -4.60
C ARG A 68 -7.99 -8.10 -3.87
N ALA A 69 -8.26 -6.79 -3.87
CA ALA A 69 -9.46 -6.21 -3.29
C ALA A 69 -10.73 -6.73 -4.00
N LEU A 70 -10.73 -6.83 -5.34
CA LEU A 70 -11.84 -7.42 -6.08
C LEU A 70 -12.06 -8.90 -5.74
N ALA A 71 -10.99 -9.69 -5.63
CA ALA A 71 -11.09 -11.09 -5.23
C ALA A 71 -11.71 -11.23 -3.82
N ARG A 72 -11.32 -10.35 -2.87
CA ARG A 72 -11.92 -10.29 -1.54
C ARG A 72 -13.38 -9.89 -1.59
N CYS A 73 -13.72 -8.84 -2.34
CA CYS A 73 -15.11 -8.40 -2.54
C CYS A 73 -15.95 -9.57 -3.06
N ALA A 74 -15.51 -10.25 -4.12
CA ALA A 74 -16.23 -11.38 -4.69
C ALA A 74 -16.41 -12.55 -3.70
N ARG A 75 -15.36 -12.87 -2.93
CA ARG A 75 -15.41 -13.93 -1.89
C ARG A 75 -16.42 -13.62 -0.79
N TYR A 76 -16.52 -12.37 -0.36
CA TYR A 76 -17.35 -11.98 0.78
C TYR A 76 -18.70 -11.36 0.38
N ALA A 77 -18.95 -11.15 -0.91
CA ALA A 77 -20.18 -10.52 -1.43
C ALA A 77 -21.46 -11.24 -1.01
N VAL A 78 -21.46 -12.59 -0.97
CA VAL A 78 -22.63 -13.39 -0.54
C VAL A 78 -23.07 -13.08 0.90
N ARG A 79 -22.14 -12.60 1.74
CA ARG A 79 -22.41 -12.22 3.14
C ARG A 79 -22.78 -10.75 3.30
N TYR A 80 -22.73 -9.95 2.23
CA TYR A 80 -23.03 -8.53 2.31
C TYR A 80 -24.53 -8.27 2.34
N ALA A 81 -25.05 -7.93 3.52
CA ALA A 81 -26.47 -7.66 3.76
C ALA A 81 -26.85 -6.16 3.63
N GLY A 82 -26.01 -5.35 2.97
CA GLY A 82 -26.25 -3.91 2.83
C GLY A 82 -25.82 -3.05 4.03
N ARG A 83 -25.18 -3.66 5.04
CA ARG A 83 -24.53 -2.98 6.18
C ARG A 83 -23.11 -3.54 6.34
N PRO A 84 -22.06 -2.70 6.45
CA PRO A 84 -22.06 -1.23 6.40
C PRO A 84 -22.46 -0.69 5.00
N THR A 85 -22.37 0.63 4.77
CA THR A 85 -22.63 1.17 3.42
C THR A 85 -21.71 0.51 2.39
N LEU A 86 -22.07 0.56 1.10
CA LEU A 86 -21.28 -0.16 0.09
C LEU A 86 -19.86 0.41 0.02
N ASP A 87 -19.70 1.73 0.10
CA ASP A 87 -18.38 2.35 0.02
C ASP A 87 -17.51 2.06 1.25
N GLU A 88 -18.08 2.04 2.47
CA GLU A 88 -17.39 1.59 3.68
C GLU A 88 -16.97 0.12 3.59
N TRP A 89 -17.88 -0.74 3.08
CA TRP A 89 -17.60 -2.16 2.91
C TRP A 89 -16.48 -2.41 1.90
N LEU A 90 -16.49 -1.70 0.76
CA LEU A 90 -15.43 -1.77 -0.25
C LEU A 90 -14.11 -1.23 0.31
N ALA A 91 -14.13 -0.10 1.04
CA ALA A 91 -12.96 0.46 1.69
C ALA A 91 -12.33 -0.55 2.67
N GLY A 92 -13.14 -1.23 3.49
CA GLY A 92 -12.65 -2.28 4.39
C GLY A 92 -11.99 -3.47 3.66
N HIS A 93 -12.48 -3.83 2.47
CA HIS A 93 -11.83 -4.87 1.65
C HIS A 93 -10.53 -4.40 1.02
N VAL A 94 -10.44 -3.13 0.63
CA VAL A 94 -9.19 -2.51 0.16
C VAL A 94 -8.18 -2.44 1.28
N ASP A 95 -8.57 -1.99 2.48
CA ASP A 95 -7.70 -1.91 3.65
C ASP A 95 -7.16 -3.30 4.01
N GLY A 96 -8.02 -4.33 4.04
CA GLY A 96 -7.59 -5.70 4.25
C GLY A 96 -6.78 -6.32 3.11
N ALA A 97 -6.86 -5.79 1.87
CA ALA A 97 -6.00 -6.20 0.77
C ALA A 97 -4.59 -5.59 0.91
N LEU A 98 -4.52 -4.33 1.33
CA LEU A 98 -3.26 -3.64 1.63
C LEU A 98 -2.53 -4.30 2.79
N ASP A 99 -3.23 -4.59 3.90
CA ASP A 99 -2.62 -5.23 5.06
C ASP A 99 -2.06 -6.61 4.72
N ALA A 100 -2.81 -7.40 3.93
CA ALA A 100 -2.33 -8.68 3.45
C ALA A 100 -1.08 -8.55 2.56
N ALA A 101 -1.02 -7.54 1.70
CA ALA A 101 0.15 -7.29 0.86
C ALA A 101 1.39 -6.89 1.67
N ILE A 102 1.22 -6.08 2.73
CA ILE A 102 2.31 -5.71 3.64
C ILE A 102 2.84 -6.95 4.38
N VAL A 103 1.94 -7.81 4.88
CA VAL A 103 2.33 -9.04 5.58
C VAL A 103 3.08 -9.99 4.65
N GLU A 104 2.58 -10.21 3.44
CA GLU A 104 3.25 -11.06 2.44
C GLU A 104 4.63 -10.52 2.07
N GLU A 105 4.77 -9.21 1.89
CA GLU A 105 6.05 -8.57 1.59
C GLU A 105 7.09 -8.77 2.72
N ALA A 106 6.63 -8.78 3.98
CA ALA A 106 7.45 -9.06 5.16
C ALA A 106 7.82 -10.56 5.28
N GLU A 107 6.89 -11.47 4.97
CA GLU A 107 7.13 -12.92 4.93
C GLU A 107 8.12 -13.30 3.82
N GLU A 108 7.94 -12.75 2.60
CA GLU A 108 8.85 -12.95 1.47
C GLU A 108 10.28 -12.53 1.80
N ARG A 109 10.46 -11.49 2.63
CA ARG A 109 11.77 -11.06 3.13
C ARG A 109 12.37 -12.10 4.08
N ALA A 110 11.57 -12.65 4.99
CA ALA A 110 12.05 -13.65 5.95
C ALA A 110 12.49 -14.95 5.27
N GLU A 111 11.85 -15.29 4.14
CA GLU A 111 12.14 -16.51 3.37
C GLU A 111 13.17 -16.30 2.24
N ASP A 112 13.75 -15.10 2.11
CA ASP A 112 14.66 -14.69 1.01
C ASP A 112 14.13 -15.08 -0.39
N ARG A 113 12.81 -15.04 -0.57
CA ARG A 113 12.20 -15.33 -1.86
C ARG A 113 12.41 -14.12 -2.76
N VAL A 114 12.95 -14.35 -3.96
CA VAL A 114 12.99 -13.35 -5.04
C VAL A 114 11.62 -13.36 -5.71
N PRO A 115 10.74 -12.38 -5.46
CA PRO A 115 9.43 -12.38 -6.06
C PRO A 115 9.49 -11.59 -7.36
N GLY A 116 8.56 -11.88 -8.27
CA GLY A 116 8.29 -11.05 -9.45
C GLY A 116 8.88 -11.58 -10.75
N GLY A 117 8.01 -11.66 -11.75
CA GLY A 117 8.43 -11.75 -13.14
C GLY A 117 8.89 -10.38 -13.67
N PRO A 118 9.35 -10.31 -14.93
CA PRO A 118 9.87 -9.09 -15.56
C PRO A 118 8.88 -7.91 -15.67
N TRP A 119 7.61 -8.12 -15.31
CA TRP A 119 6.53 -7.13 -15.39
C TRP A 119 5.99 -6.68 -14.03
N SER A 120 6.82 -6.69 -12.99
CA SER A 120 6.42 -6.14 -11.68
C SER A 120 6.46 -4.60 -11.68
N ALA A 121 5.57 -3.94 -10.94
CA ALA A 121 5.61 -2.48 -10.78
C ALA A 121 6.96 -1.97 -10.26
N HIS A 122 7.66 -2.76 -9.43
CA HIS A 122 9.03 -2.44 -9.01
C HIS A 122 10.00 -2.37 -10.19
N ALA A 123 9.88 -3.24 -11.18
CA ALA A 123 10.72 -3.19 -12.38
C ALA A 123 10.42 -1.95 -13.23
N GLU A 124 9.15 -1.58 -13.37
CA GLU A 124 8.74 -0.37 -14.08
C GLU A 124 9.22 0.91 -13.38
N LEU A 125 9.16 0.95 -12.04
CA LEU A 125 9.65 2.07 -11.23
C LEU A 125 11.17 2.14 -11.17
N ALA A 126 11.86 0.99 -11.15
CA ALA A 126 13.31 0.95 -11.03
C ALA A 126 14.02 1.41 -12.30
N ARG A 127 13.48 1.05 -13.48
CA ARG A 127 14.07 1.35 -14.79
C ARG A 127 14.39 2.84 -15.03
N PRO A 128 13.45 3.79 -14.88
CA PRO A 128 13.75 5.22 -15.11
C PRO A 128 14.75 5.79 -14.10
N LEU A 129 14.94 5.14 -12.96
CA LEU A 129 15.88 5.54 -11.91
C LEU A 129 17.25 4.86 -12.04
N GLY A 130 17.43 3.98 -13.02
CA GLY A 130 18.66 3.18 -13.17
C GLY A 130 18.89 2.22 -11.98
N LEU A 131 17.82 1.81 -11.31
CA LEU A 131 17.87 0.90 -10.17
C LEU A 131 17.57 -0.53 -10.60
N GLU A 132 18.10 -1.50 -9.87
CA GLU A 132 17.70 -2.90 -10.01
C GLU A 132 16.32 -3.13 -9.36
N PRO A 133 15.43 -3.95 -9.95
CA PRO A 133 14.10 -4.21 -9.40
C PRO A 133 14.13 -4.73 -7.96
N ASN A 134 15.13 -5.54 -7.61
CA ASN A 134 15.32 -6.05 -6.25
C ASN A 134 15.74 -4.96 -5.26
N ALA A 135 16.58 -4.01 -5.70
CA ALA A 135 16.95 -2.85 -4.89
C ALA A 135 15.76 -1.91 -4.66
N MET A 136 14.93 -1.70 -5.70
CA MET A 136 13.67 -0.95 -5.55
C MET A 136 12.71 -1.62 -4.58
N ARG A 137 12.54 -2.94 -4.67
CA ARG A 137 11.70 -3.70 -3.74
C ARG A 137 12.23 -3.62 -2.30
N ALA A 138 13.55 -3.70 -2.10
CA ALA A 138 14.17 -3.55 -0.78
C ALA A 138 13.92 -2.14 -0.21
N ALA A 139 14.02 -1.11 -1.05
CA ALA A 139 13.71 0.27 -0.70
C ALA A 139 12.25 0.47 -0.29
N CYS A 140 11.29 0.00 -1.09
CA CYS A 140 9.86 0.06 -0.76
C CYS A 140 9.58 -0.65 0.57
N ARG A 141 10.17 -1.84 0.79
CA ARG A 141 10.09 -2.57 2.06
C ARG A 141 10.58 -1.78 3.25
N ALA A 142 11.79 -1.23 3.16
CA ALA A 142 12.37 -0.45 4.24
C ALA A 142 11.54 0.80 4.54
N PHE A 143 10.96 1.41 3.51
CA PHE A 143 10.03 2.53 3.62
C PHE A 143 8.72 2.13 4.32
N HIS A 144 8.06 1.04 3.91
CA HIS A 144 6.81 0.57 4.50
C HIS A 144 6.93 0.23 5.98
N ALA A 145 8.12 -0.19 6.44
CA ALA A 145 8.40 -0.49 7.84
C ALA A 145 8.55 0.76 8.73
N ARG A 146 8.59 1.98 8.17
CA ARG A 146 8.72 3.22 8.96
C ARG A 146 7.42 3.61 9.65
N PRO A 147 7.46 4.36 10.78
CA PRO A 147 6.27 4.95 11.39
C PRO A 147 5.45 5.81 10.43
N ASP A 148 4.13 5.85 10.63
CA ASP A 148 3.18 6.54 9.73
C ASP A 148 3.56 8.00 9.44
N LEU A 149 3.93 8.76 10.47
CA LEU A 149 4.33 10.17 10.33
C LEU A 149 5.62 10.35 9.52
N GLU A 150 6.54 9.37 9.54
CA GLU A 150 7.75 9.43 8.73
C GLU A 150 7.46 9.12 7.27
N ARG A 151 6.59 8.12 7.02
CA ARG A 151 6.15 7.79 5.66
C ARG A 151 5.38 8.94 5.03
N GLN A 152 4.46 9.55 5.77
CA GLN A 152 3.68 10.70 5.31
C GLN A 152 4.57 11.90 4.98
N ALA A 153 5.49 12.29 5.87
CA ALA A 153 6.39 13.41 5.60
C ALA A 153 7.24 13.18 4.33
N PHE A 154 7.78 11.97 4.15
CA PHE A 154 8.51 11.62 2.92
C PHE A 154 7.61 11.65 1.69
N PHE A 155 6.43 11.05 1.75
CA PHE A 155 5.51 10.96 0.63
C PHE A 155 5.06 12.35 0.17
N SER A 156 4.66 13.22 1.10
CA SER A 156 4.25 14.59 0.80
C SER A 156 5.36 15.42 0.13
N LEU A 157 6.59 15.35 0.64
CA LEU A 157 7.69 16.16 0.13
C LEU A 157 8.32 15.61 -1.16
N VAL A 158 8.47 14.29 -1.26
CA VAL A 158 9.25 13.65 -2.34
C VAL A 158 8.36 13.16 -3.46
N ILE A 159 7.20 12.59 -3.13
CA ILE A 159 6.30 11.97 -4.12
C ILE A 159 5.25 12.98 -4.60
N GLU A 160 4.65 13.74 -3.69
CA GLU A 160 3.66 14.76 -4.03
C GLU A 160 4.29 16.14 -4.31
N VAL A 161 5.60 16.30 -4.05
CA VAL A 161 6.35 17.53 -4.29
C VAL A 161 5.70 18.75 -3.62
N SER A 162 5.17 18.54 -2.40
CA SER A 162 4.58 19.59 -1.59
C SER A 162 5.65 20.50 -0.99
N ASP A 163 5.30 21.76 -0.76
CA ASP A 163 6.18 22.71 -0.08
C ASP A 163 6.34 22.35 1.41
N LEU A 164 7.58 22.48 1.92
CA LEU A 164 7.92 22.09 3.29
C LEU A 164 7.17 22.90 4.35
N ASP A 165 7.02 24.21 4.14
CA ASP A 165 6.34 25.09 5.09
C ASP A 165 4.83 24.85 5.07
N ASP A 166 4.26 24.50 3.92
CA ASP A 166 2.85 24.13 3.79
C ASP A 166 2.53 22.82 4.52
N VAL A 167 3.38 21.79 4.36
CA VAL A 167 3.23 20.52 5.08
C VAL A 167 3.37 20.74 6.59
N ALA A 168 4.37 21.50 7.02
CA ALA A 168 4.59 21.83 8.42
C ALA A 168 3.37 22.54 9.05
N ARG A 169 2.80 23.51 8.33
CA ARG A 169 1.59 24.23 8.75
C ARG A 169 0.38 23.32 8.85
N ALA A 170 0.19 22.40 7.89
CA ALA A 170 -0.93 21.46 7.89
C ALA A 170 -0.85 20.45 9.05
N GLU A 171 0.35 19.99 9.41
CA GLU A 171 0.57 19.05 10.52
C GLU A 171 0.65 19.73 11.90
N GLY A 172 0.77 21.06 11.96
CA GLY A 172 0.93 21.79 13.21
C GLY A 172 2.28 21.55 13.89
N VAL A 173 3.34 21.30 13.12
CA VAL A 173 4.72 21.08 13.61
C VAL A 173 5.71 22.00 12.90
N SER A 174 6.96 22.05 13.38
CA SER A 174 8.01 22.85 12.71
C SER A 174 8.48 22.21 11.40
N ALA A 175 8.88 23.03 10.42
CA ALA A 175 9.49 22.58 9.16
C ALA A 175 10.70 21.65 9.40
N SER A 176 11.53 21.97 10.40
CA SER A 176 12.67 21.14 10.81
C SER A 176 12.26 19.74 11.25
N GLU A 177 11.11 19.58 11.92
CA GLU A 177 10.61 18.27 12.36
C GLU A 177 10.08 17.46 11.17
N VAL A 178 9.33 18.08 10.24
CA VAL A 178 8.91 17.43 8.99
C VAL A 178 10.11 16.95 8.18
N ALA A 179 11.12 17.82 8.00
CA ALA A 179 12.35 17.49 7.28
C ALA A 179 13.10 16.32 7.94
N ARG A 180 13.18 16.27 9.28
CA ARG A 180 13.79 15.14 10.00
C ARG A 180 13.01 13.85 9.80
N ARG A 181 11.67 13.88 9.85
CA ARG A 181 10.81 12.71 9.58
C ARG A 181 11.04 12.16 8.18
N ALA A 182 10.97 13.03 7.17
CA ALA A 182 11.23 12.66 5.78
C ALA A 182 12.66 12.11 5.59
N ARG A 183 13.64 12.72 6.27
CA ARG A 183 15.03 12.26 6.22
C ARG A 183 15.21 10.87 6.81
N ARG A 184 14.57 10.55 7.94
CA ARG A 184 14.62 9.20 8.53
C ARG A 184 14.05 8.13 7.59
N ALA A 185 12.97 8.44 6.87
CA ALA A 185 12.43 7.54 5.86
C ALA A 185 13.36 7.38 4.66
N LEU A 186 13.98 8.47 4.18
CA LEU A 186 14.98 8.43 3.10
C LEU A 186 16.22 7.62 3.50
N ASP A 187 16.76 7.83 4.70
CA ASP A 187 17.93 7.10 5.18
C ASP A 187 17.65 5.59 5.26
N ALA A 188 16.45 5.18 5.67
CA ALA A 188 16.05 3.77 5.66
C ALA A 188 16.02 3.17 4.23
N ILE A 189 15.55 3.94 3.25
CA ILE A 189 15.59 3.54 1.84
C ILE A 189 17.04 3.36 1.38
N LEU A 190 17.91 4.34 1.63
CA LEU A 190 19.31 4.32 1.18
C LEU A 190 20.10 3.17 1.82
N LEU A 191 19.93 2.93 3.12
CA LEU A 191 20.60 1.84 3.82
C LEU A 191 20.16 0.45 3.31
N SER A 192 18.93 0.32 2.83
CA SER A 192 18.43 -0.94 2.27
C SER A 192 19.07 -1.33 0.93
N GLN A 193 19.65 -0.37 0.21
CA GLN A 193 20.30 -0.60 -1.09
C GLN A 193 21.74 -1.10 -0.96
N HIS A 194 22.33 -0.98 0.22
CA HIS A 194 23.67 -1.46 0.53
C HIS A 194 23.59 -2.60 1.55
N PRO A 195 23.07 -3.79 1.18
CA PRO A 195 23.20 -4.95 2.06
C PRO A 195 24.69 -5.18 2.28
N HIS A 196 25.12 -5.00 3.53
CA HIS A 196 26.50 -5.01 4.00
C HIS A 196 27.46 -5.79 3.08
N ALA A 197 28.42 -5.08 2.48
CA ALA A 197 29.60 -5.67 1.84
C ALA A 197 30.54 -6.38 2.85
N GLU A 198 30.06 -6.72 4.06
CA GLU A 198 30.87 -7.15 5.21
C GLU A 198 30.94 -8.67 5.39
N GLU A 199 30.36 -9.49 4.51
CA GLU A 199 30.60 -10.95 4.51
C GLU A 199 31.67 -11.41 3.50
N SER A 200 32.59 -10.53 3.10
CA SER A 200 33.92 -10.99 2.65
C SER A 200 34.80 -11.24 3.88
N GLY A 201 34.50 -12.32 4.60
CA GLY A 201 35.34 -12.83 5.67
C GLY A 201 36.78 -13.09 5.16
N PRO A 202 37.79 -12.99 6.03
CA PRO A 202 39.20 -13.05 5.65
C PRO A 202 39.49 -14.36 4.93
N HIS A 203 39.93 -14.23 3.68
CA HIS A 203 40.49 -15.28 2.86
C HIS A 203 41.48 -16.08 3.71
N ALA A 204 41.09 -17.28 4.14
CA ALA A 204 41.96 -18.17 4.89
C ALA A 204 43.16 -18.50 4.00
N SER A 205 44.32 -17.91 4.31
CA SER A 205 45.59 -18.22 3.68
C SER A 205 45.81 -19.74 3.66
N PRO A 206 46.08 -20.36 2.51
CA PRO A 206 46.36 -21.78 2.44
C PRO A 206 47.67 -22.05 3.21
N ARG A 207 47.57 -22.82 4.29
CA ARG A 207 48.75 -23.38 4.98
C ARG A 207 49.50 -24.26 3.99
N LYS A 208 50.67 -23.79 3.54
CA LYS A 208 51.66 -24.63 2.88
C LYS A 208 52.12 -25.70 3.87
N GLN A 209 51.68 -26.94 3.68
CA GLN A 209 52.34 -28.10 4.29
C GLN A 209 53.48 -28.52 3.34
N GLY A 210 54.71 -28.35 3.80
CA GLY A 210 55.91 -28.88 3.15
C GLY A 210 56.07 -30.37 3.44
N PRO A 211 56.86 -31.10 2.63
CA PRO A 211 57.02 -32.54 2.73
C PRO A 211 58.17 -32.92 3.67
N GLU A 212 57.97 -33.95 4.50
CA GLU A 212 59.01 -34.84 5.02
C GLU A 212 58.52 -36.29 4.97
#